data_AF-A0A1M5MB21-F1
#
_entry.id   AF-A0A1M5MB21-F1
#
_cell.length_a   1.000
_cell.length_b   1.000
_cell.length_c   1.000
_cell.angle_alpha   90.00
_cell.angle_beta   90.00
_cell.angle_gamma   90.00
#
_symmetry.space_group_name_H-M   'P 1'
#
loop_
_entity.id
_entity.type
_entity.pdbx_description
1 polymer ?
#
loop_
_entity_poly.entity_id
_entity_poly.type
_entity_poly.pdbx_seq_one_letter_code
_entity_poly.pdbx_strand_id
1 'polypeptide(L)'
;MTRTPIAFSVGDISALAKSLRKQFEGRSALPSHVEVLNMLARSTGHRKFQQLRAATVQQSPDTAAALPLSPLPVPAGPDLALVARAQRHFDARGRLIRWPARRNHQLLCLWALWAAFPTRQTLGDAGVKAFLAERHTFGDHALLRRELVDCRLITRNAEGSVYRRIEREPPPDARALIRRVSALEMAT
;
A
#
# COMPACT_ATOMS: atom_id res chain seq x y z
N MET A 1 -27.77 13.85 -20.74
CA MET A 1 -27.51 12.78 -19.74
C MET A 1 -26.12 13.00 -19.17
N THR A 2 -26.03 13.60 -18.00
CA THR A 2 -24.76 13.92 -17.35
C THR A 2 -24.04 12.64 -16.91
N ARG A 3 -22.76 12.53 -17.25
CA ARG A 3 -21.93 11.36 -16.93
C ARG A 3 -21.48 11.50 -15.47
N THR A 4 -22.13 10.80 -14.55
CA THR A 4 -21.72 10.78 -13.13
C THR A 4 -20.45 9.93 -12.98
N PRO A 5 -19.30 10.51 -12.61
CA PRO A 5 -18.11 9.72 -12.31
C PRO A 5 -18.37 8.89 -11.05
N ILE A 6 -17.97 7.61 -11.07
CA ILE A 6 -18.14 6.70 -9.94
C ILE A 6 -16.75 6.37 -9.41
N ALA A 7 -16.50 6.68 -8.14
CA ALA A 7 -15.26 6.29 -7.48
C ALA A 7 -15.22 4.77 -7.29
N PHE A 8 -14.11 4.14 -7.67
CA PHE A 8 -13.91 2.70 -7.54
C PHE A 8 -12.65 2.43 -6.70
N SER A 9 -12.81 1.69 -5.60
CA SER A 9 -11.72 1.28 -4.71
C SER A 9 -11.85 -0.21 -4.39
N VAL A 10 -10.72 -0.91 -4.31
CA VAL A 10 -10.66 -2.36 -4.03
C VAL A 10 -9.65 -2.63 -2.92
N GLY A 11 -9.99 -3.52 -1.98
CA GLY A 11 -9.14 -3.85 -0.84
C GLY A 11 -7.90 -4.70 -1.19
N ASP A 12 -7.96 -5.51 -2.25
CA ASP A 12 -6.84 -6.33 -2.72
C ASP A 12 -6.78 -6.33 -4.26
N ILE A 13 -5.83 -5.56 -4.80
CA ILE A 13 -5.61 -5.46 -6.25
C ILE A 13 -5.09 -6.77 -6.88
N SER A 14 -4.37 -7.60 -6.11
CA SER A 14 -3.85 -8.88 -6.59
C SER A 14 -4.97 -9.92 -6.70
N ALA A 15 -5.92 -9.90 -5.76
CA ALA A 15 -7.14 -10.71 -5.85
C ALA A 15 -8.03 -10.29 -7.03
N LEU A 16 -8.19 -8.97 -7.25
CA LEU A 16 -8.90 -8.42 -8.40
C LEU A 16 -8.26 -8.89 -9.72
N ALA A 17 -6.95 -8.73 -9.88
CA ALA A 17 -6.24 -9.12 -11.10
C ALA A 17 -6.37 -10.63 -11.39
N LYS A 18 -6.26 -11.49 -10.37
CA LYS A 18 -6.47 -12.94 -10.51
C LYS A 18 -7.91 -13.28 -10.91
N SER A 19 -8.89 -12.62 -10.29
CA SER A 19 -10.31 -12.83 -10.60
C SER A 19 -10.66 -12.38 -12.02
N LEU A 20 -10.13 -11.24 -12.45
CA LEU A 20 -10.28 -10.76 -13.83
C LEU A 20 -9.63 -11.74 -14.81
N ARG A 21 -8.37 -12.11 -14.59
CA ARG A 21 -7.65 -13.07 -15.43
C ARG A 21 -8.43 -14.37 -15.63
N LYS A 22 -8.94 -14.97 -14.54
CA LYS A 22 -9.77 -16.18 -14.59
C LYS A 22 -11.05 -15.99 -15.41
N GLN A 23 -11.67 -14.81 -15.37
CA GLN A 23 -12.87 -14.48 -16.14
C GLN A 23 -12.61 -14.18 -17.62
N PHE A 24 -11.36 -13.88 -17.97
CA PHE A 24 -10.89 -13.74 -19.36
C PHE A 24 -10.46 -15.07 -19.96
N GLU A 25 -9.81 -15.95 -19.20
CA GLU A 25 -9.26 -17.24 -19.67
C GLU A 25 -10.31 -18.25 -20.20
N GLY A 26 -11.60 -17.99 -19.97
CA GLY A 26 -12.70 -18.84 -20.47
C GLY A 26 -13.54 -18.23 -21.60
N ARG A 27 -13.13 -17.09 -22.18
CA ARG A 27 -13.90 -16.39 -23.21
C ARG A 27 -13.21 -16.46 -24.58
N SER A 28 -14.00 -16.76 -25.61
CA SER A 28 -13.57 -16.74 -27.01
C SER A 28 -13.61 -15.34 -27.66
N ALA A 29 -14.21 -14.35 -26.99
CA ALA A 29 -14.30 -12.96 -27.47
C ALA A 29 -13.98 -11.96 -26.35
N LEU A 30 -13.50 -10.77 -26.74
CA LEU A 30 -13.28 -9.67 -25.80
C LEU A 30 -14.61 -9.23 -25.19
N PRO A 31 -14.67 -9.05 -23.85
CA PRO A 31 -15.88 -8.57 -23.19
C PRO A 31 -16.20 -7.14 -23.60
N SER A 32 -17.49 -6.88 -23.78
CA SER A 32 -18.01 -5.55 -24.00
C SER A 32 -17.78 -4.64 -22.79
N HIS A 33 -17.86 -3.33 -23.00
CA HIS A 33 -17.71 -2.33 -21.93
C HIS A 33 -18.62 -2.59 -20.72
N VAL A 34 -19.87 -2.99 -20.95
CA VAL A 34 -20.85 -3.30 -19.89
C VAL A 34 -20.46 -4.54 -19.11
N GLU A 35 -19.90 -5.56 -19.77
CA GLU A 35 -19.41 -6.76 -19.11
C GLU A 35 -18.21 -6.47 -18.24
N VAL A 36 -17.27 -5.64 -18.71
CA VAL A 36 -16.13 -5.17 -17.91
C VAL A 36 -16.62 -4.46 -16.66
N LEU A 37 -17.61 -3.57 -16.78
CA LEU A 37 -18.20 -2.89 -15.62
C LEU A 37 -18.85 -3.86 -14.61
N ASN A 38 -19.51 -4.92 -15.09
CA ASN A 38 -20.07 -5.96 -14.23
C ASN A 38 -18.99 -6.86 -13.60
N MET A 39 -17.85 -7.07 -14.26
CA MET A 39 -16.70 -7.77 -13.66
C MET A 39 -16.09 -6.95 -12.52
N LEU A 40 -15.94 -5.63 -12.71
CA LEU A 40 -15.46 -4.71 -11.70
C LEU A 40 -16.42 -4.63 -10.51
N ALA A 41 -17.73 -4.50 -10.75
CA ALA A 41 -18.74 -4.45 -9.68
C ALA A 41 -18.75 -5.72 -8.79
N ARG A 42 -18.49 -6.90 -9.37
CA ARG A 42 -18.45 -8.16 -8.62
C ARG A 42 -17.25 -8.27 -7.67
N SER A 43 -16.16 -7.57 -7.97
CA SER A 43 -14.99 -7.55 -7.09
C SER A 43 -15.20 -6.76 -5.79
N THR A 44 -16.20 -5.88 -5.76
CA THR A 44 -16.58 -5.07 -4.60
C THR A 44 -17.86 -5.60 -3.92
N GLY A 45 -18.36 -6.77 -4.32
CA GLY A 45 -19.53 -7.43 -3.72
C GLY A 45 -20.87 -7.17 -4.40
N HIS A 46 -20.92 -6.38 -5.47
CA HIS A 46 -22.16 -6.08 -6.20
C HIS A 46 -22.34 -7.00 -7.42
N ARG A 47 -23.55 -7.53 -7.64
CA ARG A 47 -23.79 -8.45 -8.78
C ARG A 47 -23.81 -7.75 -10.13
N LYS A 48 -24.21 -6.47 -10.20
CA LYS A 48 -24.33 -5.70 -11.44
C LYS A 48 -23.89 -4.25 -11.24
N PHE A 49 -23.36 -3.62 -12.30
CA PHE A 49 -22.93 -2.22 -12.30
C PHE A 49 -24.06 -1.23 -11.99
N GLN A 50 -25.31 -1.55 -12.36
CA GLN A 50 -26.48 -0.75 -12.01
C GLN A 50 -26.75 -0.70 -10.50
N GLN A 51 -26.42 -1.77 -9.76
CA GLN A 51 -26.55 -1.80 -8.30
C GLN A 51 -25.45 -0.97 -7.63
N LEU A 52 -24.24 -1.01 -8.18
CA LEU A 52 -23.13 -0.14 -7.75
C LEU A 52 -23.49 1.33 -7.99
N ARG A 53 -24.06 1.66 -9.16
CA ARG A 53 -24.57 3.00 -9.46
C ARG A 53 -25.70 3.43 -8.54
N ALA A 54 -26.69 2.57 -8.30
CA ALA A 54 -27.81 2.87 -7.43
C ALA A 54 -27.35 3.10 -5.97
N ALA A 55 -26.40 2.30 -5.47
CA ALA A 55 -25.81 2.52 -4.16
C ALA A 55 -25.07 3.86 -4.05
N THR A 56 -24.35 4.28 -5.10
CA THR A 56 -23.68 5.59 -5.15
C THR A 56 -24.68 6.75 -5.28
N VAL A 57 -25.78 6.57 -6.00
CA VAL A 57 -26.82 7.61 -6.17
C VAL A 57 -27.70 7.73 -4.93
N GLN A 58 -28.00 6.64 -4.22
CA GLN A 58 -28.72 6.66 -2.94
C GLN A 58 -27.88 7.24 -1.79
N GLN A 59 -26.55 7.31 -1.93
CA GLN A 59 -25.66 8.00 -1.02
C GLN A 59 -25.61 9.52 -1.26
N SER A 60 -26.41 10.05 -2.19
CA SER A 60 -26.62 11.48 -2.35
C SER A 60 -28.08 11.85 -2.06
N PRO A 61 -28.39 12.33 -0.85
CA PRO A 61 -29.47 13.28 -0.67
C PRO A 61 -28.90 14.69 -0.49
N ASP A 62 -29.51 15.64 -1.19
CA ASP A 62 -29.51 17.04 -0.77
C ASP A 62 -29.82 17.13 0.72
N THR A 63 -28.98 17.82 1.49
CA THR A 63 -29.39 18.39 2.78
C THR A 63 -28.64 19.69 3.00
N ALA A 64 -29.10 20.75 2.32
CA ALA A 64 -28.89 22.12 2.75
C ALA A 64 -29.98 22.48 3.77
N ALA A 65 -29.89 21.98 5.00
CA ALA A 65 -30.49 22.55 6.22
C ALA A 65 -30.30 21.56 7.39
N ALA A 66 -29.70 22.05 8.47
CA ALA A 66 -29.19 21.31 9.63
C ALA A 66 -27.92 20.50 9.31
N LEU A 67 -26.83 20.82 10.00
CA LEU A 67 -25.57 20.08 9.95
C LEU A 67 -25.65 18.88 10.92
N PRO A 68 -25.88 17.64 10.46
CA PRO A 68 -25.15 16.52 11.00
C PRO A 68 -23.84 16.43 10.22
N LEU A 69 -22.72 16.52 10.94
CA LEU A 69 -21.39 16.20 10.44
C LEU A 69 -21.45 14.82 9.76
N SER A 70 -21.59 14.80 8.43
CA SER A 70 -21.50 13.58 7.65
C SER A 70 -20.12 12.97 7.95
N PRO A 71 -20.02 11.71 8.39
CA PRO A 71 -18.71 11.13 8.65
C PRO A 71 -17.95 11.16 7.33
N LEU A 72 -16.85 11.90 7.31
CA LEU A 72 -15.82 11.81 6.27
C LEU A 72 -15.69 10.33 5.86
N PRO A 73 -15.65 9.99 4.55
CA PRO A 73 -15.52 8.61 4.11
C PRO A 73 -14.33 8.01 4.85
N VAL A 74 -14.63 7.13 5.80
CA VAL A 74 -13.63 6.62 6.75
C VAL A 74 -12.59 5.94 5.86
N PRO A 75 -11.32 6.40 5.84
CA PRO A 75 -10.32 5.78 5.00
C PRO A 75 -10.32 4.29 5.35
N ALA A 76 -10.49 3.44 4.35
CA ALA A 76 -10.54 1.99 4.53
C ALA A 76 -9.41 1.59 5.48
N GLY A 77 -9.79 1.05 6.64
CA GLY A 77 -8.86 0.75 7.71
C GLY A 77 -7.78 -0.24 7.24
N PRO A 78 -6.66 -0.34 7.97
CA PRO A 78 -5.59 -1.23 7.60
C PRO A 78 -6.04 -2.70 7.58
N ASP A 79 -5.57 -3.48 6.60
CA ASP A 79 -5.68 -4.95 6.62
C ASP A 79 -4.73 -5.50 7.70
N LEU A 80 -5.27 -5.68 8.90
CA LEU A 80 -4.52 -6.15 10.06
C LEU A 80 -3.94 -7.56 9.86
N ALA A 81 -4.53 -8.39 9.00
CA ALA A 81 -4.01 -9.73 8.71
C ALA A 81 -2.76 -9.66 7.82
N LEU A 82 -2.76 -8.76 6.82
CA LEU A 82 -1.57 -8.46 6.03
C LEU A 82 -0.45 -7.89 6.91
N VAL A 83 -0.77 -6.91 7.77
CA VAL A 83 0.17 -6.29 8.70
C VAL A 83 0.78 -7.32 9.65
N ALA A 84 -0.03 -8.21 10.22
CA ALA A 84 0.46 -9.26 11.10
C ALA A 84 1.40 -10.24 10.39
N ARG A 85 1.15 -10.57 9.11
CA ARG A 85 2.04 -11.42 8.32
C ARG A 85 3.36 -10.71 8.00
N ALA A 86 3.31 -9.42 7.66
CA ALA A 86 4.50 -8.62 7.40
C ALA A 86 5.37 -8.45 8.66
N GLN A 87 4.75 -8.24 9.82
CA GLN A 87 5.45 -8.12 11.11
C GLN A 87 6.31 -9.34 11.46
N ARG A 88 5.93 -10.56 11.04
CA ARG A 88 6.72 -11.78 11.28
C ARG A 88 8.09 -11.79 10.59
N HIS A 89 8.35 -10.82 9.71
CA HIS A 89 9.67 -10.65 9.11
C HIS A 89 10.62 -9.82 9.98
N PHE A 90 10.14 -9.22 11.07
CA PHE A 90 10.94 -8.43 12.00
C PHE A 90 11.26 -9.21 13.28
N ASP A 91 12.46 -8.99 13.84
CA ASP A 91 12.84 -9.51 15.15
C ASP A 91 12.30 -8.66 16.30
N ALA A 92 12.57 -9.08 17.53
CA ALA A 92 12.16 -8.36 18.74
C ALA A 92 12.74 -6.93 18.83
N ARG A 93 13.79 -6.61 18.07
CA ARG A 93 14.44 -5.29 18.02
C ARG A 93 13.99 -4.48 16.80
N GLY A 94 12.98 -4.92 16.06
CA GLY A 94 12.49 -4.23 14.86
C GLY A 94 13.41 -4.37 13.64
N ARG A 95 14.34 -5.33 13.62
CA ARG A 95 15.23 -5.58 12.46
C ARG A 95 14.66 -6.64 11.54
N LEU A 96 14.83 -6.45 10.23
CA LEU A 96 14.32 -7.37 9.22
C LEU A 96 15.16 -8.66 9.19
N ILE A 97 14.56 -9.78 9.59
CA ILE A 97 15.22 -11.09 9.70
C ILE A 97 15.52 -11.68 8.32
N ARG A 98 14.58 -11.51 7.39
CA ARG A 98 14.66 -12.07 6.03
C ARG A 98 13.89 -11.21 5.04
N TRP A 99 14.34 -11.22 3.78
CA TRP A 99 13.60 -10.57 2.70
C TRP A 99 12.32 -11.33 2.35
N PRO A 100 11.12 -10.70 2.36
CA PRO A 100 9.88 -11.39 2.01
C PRO A 100 9.82 -11.79 0.53
N ALA A 101 9.24 -12.95 0.22
CA ALA A 101 9.05 -13.39 -1.18
C ALA A 101 7.88 -12.67 -1.89
N ARG A 102 6.88 -12.18 -1.15
CA ARG A 102 5.69 -11.52 -1.71
C ARG A 102 5.87 -10.02 -1.79
N ARG A 103 5.56 -9.42 -2.95
CA ARG A 103 5.70 -7.99 -3.21
C ARG A 103 4.99 -7.08 -2.19
N ASN A 104 3.76 -7.42 -1.79
CA ASN A 104 3.01 -6.64 -0.80
C ASN A 104 3.73 -6.60 0.56
N HIS A 105 4.30 -7.72 1.00
CA HIS A 105 5.08 -7.75 2.25
C HIS A 105 6.39 -6.98 2.10
N GLN A 106 7.07 -7.08 0.96
CA GLN A 106 8.27 -6.30 0.68
C GLN A 106 7.99 -4.80 0.79
N LEU A 107 6.93 -4.31 0.14
CA LEU A 107 6.54 -2.90 0.19
C LEU A 107 6.29 -2.44 1.63
N LEU A 108 5.56 -3.21 2.43
CA LEU A 108 5.32 -2.88 3.83
C LEU A 108 6.63 -2.83 4.64
N CYS A 109 7.54 -3.79 4.44
CA CYS A 109 8.84 -3.79 5.11
C CYS A 109 9.69 -2.57 4.70
N LEU A 110 9.65 -2.18 3.42
CA LEU A 110 10.33 -0.97 2.93
C LEU A 110 9.77 0.30 3.57
N TRP A 111 8.45 0.37 3.79
CA TRP A 111 7.85 1.51 4.50
C TRP A 111 8.30 1.59 5.97
N ALA A 112 8.50 0.46 6.65
CA ALA A 112 9.06 0.44 7.99
C ALA A 112 10.51 0.97 8.00
N LEU A 113 11.34 0.52 7.07
CA LEU A 113 12.71 1.03 6.90
C LEU A 113 12.73 2.53 6.53
N TRP A 114 11.83 2.96 5.65
CA TRP A 114 11.67 4.36 5.27
C TRP A 114 11.29 5.24 6.46
N ALA A 115 10.40 4.76 7.34
CA ALA A 115 9.95 5.51 8.50
C ALA A 115 11.11 5.78 9.48
N ALA A 116 12.01 4.81 9.64
CA ALA A 116 13.21 4.93 10.45
C ALA A 116 14.33 5.76 9.76
N PHE A 117 14.26 5.95 8.44
CA PHE A 117 15.28 6.70 7.70
C PHE A 117 15.30 8.18 8.15
N PRO A 118 16.48 8.79 8.38
CA PRO A 118 16.58 10.16 8.86
C PRO A 118 15.76 11.15 8.03
N THR A 119 14.90 11.90 8.72
CA THR A 119 14.13 12.99 8.10
C THR A 119 15.02 14.21 7.92
N ARG A 120 14.81 14.95 6.83
CA ARG A 120 15.52 16.22 6.52
C ARG A 120 17.05 16.14 6.49
N GLN A 121 17.63 14.93 6.45
CA GLN A 121 19.06 14.71 6.37
C GLN A 121 19.42 13.95 5.09
N THR A 122 20.65 14.14 4.63
CA THR A 122 21.25 13.36 3.55
C THR A 122 22.24 12.36 4.14
N LEU A 123 22.20 11.13 3.66
CA LEU A 123 23.18 10.11 4.02
C LEU A 123 24.11 9.86 2.83
N GLY A 124 25.40 9.77 3.11
CA GLY A 124 26.37 9.21 2.17
C GLY A 124 26.21 7.69 2.02
N ASP A 125 26.96 7.07 1.11
CA ASP A 125 26.93 5.62 0.92
C ASP A 125 27.27 4.84 2.20
N ALA A 126 28.32 5.26 2.91
CA ALA A 126 28.70 4.67 4.20
C ALA A 126 27.59 4.81 5.25
N GLY A 127 26.91 5.97 5.27
CA GLY A 127 25.80 6.22 6.19
C GLY A 127 24.58 5.35 5.90
N VAL A 128 24.22 5.18 4.62
CA VAL A 128 23.12 4.27 4.23
C VAL A 128 23.49 2.82 4.50
N LYS A 129 24.73 2.42 4.23
CA LYS A 129 25.22 1.06 4.53
C LYS A 129 25.10 0.76 6.02
N ALA A 130 25.58 1.67 6.89
CA ALA A 130 25.47 1.52 8.34
C ALA A 130 24.01 1.50 8.80
N PHE A 131 23.19 2.45 8.33
CA PHE A 131 21.77 2.53 8.65
C PHE A 131 21.01 1.23 8.33
N LEU A 132 21.24 0.68 7.13
CA LEU A 132 20.61 -0.57 6.71
C LEU A 132 21.17 -1.75 7.49
N ALA A 133 22.50 -1.84 7.69
CA ALA A 133 23.15 -2.93 8.43
C ALA A 133 22.59 -3.10 9.85
N GLU A 134 22.24 -2.01 10.53
CA GLU A 134 21.61 -2.07 11.86
C GLU A 134 20.18 -2.61 11.84
N ARG A 135 19.50 -2.55 10.69
CA ARG A 135 18.05 -2.79 10.55
C ARG A 135 17.69 -4.08 9.81
N HIS A 136 18.68 -4.92 9.50
CA HIS A 136 18.45 -6.25 8.94
C HIS A 136 19.51 -7.25 9.40
N THR A 137 19.22 -8.55 9.30
CA THR A 137 20.16 -9.61 9.73
C THR A 137 20.62 -10.54 8.61
N PHE A 138 20.08 -10.42 7.40
CA PHE A 138 20.40 -11.32 6.27
C PHE A 138 21.59 -10.84 5.42
N GLY A 139 22.22 -9.71 5.77
CA GLY A 139 23.50 -9.27 5.18
C GLY A 139 23.43 -8.64 3.79
N ASP A 140 22.27 -8.52 3.15
CA ASP A 140 22.11 -7.91 1.83
C ASP A 140 21.50 -6.50 1.91
N HIS A 141 22.33 -5.54 2.32
CA HIS A 141 21.96 -4.12 2.34
C HIS A 141 21.82 -3.54 0.92
N ALA A 142 22.48 -4.13 -0.08
CA ALA A 142 22.47 -3.63 -1.46
C ALA A 142 21.07 -3.81 -2.08
N LEU A 143 20.44 -4.95 -1.82
CA LEU A 143 19.05 -5.23 -2.19
C LEU A 143 18.09 -4.21 -1.58
N LEU A 144 18.18 -3.94 -0.27
CA LEU A 144 17.30 -2.98 0.41
C LEU A 144 17.46 -1.57 -0.15
N ARG A 145 18.71 -1.15 -0.37
CA ARG A 145 19.03 0.16 -0.97
C ARG A 145 18.42 0.30 -2.37
N ARG A 146 18.56 -0.73 -3.21
CA ARG A 146 17.97 -0.74 -4.56
C ARG A 146 16.45 -0.63 -4.50
N GLU A 147 15.81 -1.46 -3.69
CA GLU A 147 14.34 -1.47 -3.55
C GLU A 147 13.79 -0.15 -3.01
N LEU A 148 14.47 0.50 -2.05
CA LEU A 148 14.07 1.81 -1.53
C LEU A 148 14.12 2.91 -2.61
N VAL A 149 15.12 2.85 -3.49
CA VAL A 149 15.25 3.77 -4.64
C VAL A 149 14.21 3.46 -5.70
N ASP A 150 14.06 2.19 -6.08
CA ASP A 150 13.11 1.75 -7.12
C ASP A 150 11.65 2.07 -6.74
N CYS A 151 11.32 1.93 -5.44
CA CYS A 151 10.01 2.31 -4.91
C CYS A 151 9.83 3.83 -4.73
N ARG A 152 10.84 4.64 -5.05
CA ARG A 152 10.87 6.10 -4.84
C ARG A 152 10.51 6.48 -3.41
N LEU A 153 11.08 5.76 -2.44
CA LEU A 153 11.00 6.06 -1.01
C LEU A 153 12.21 6.90 -0.59
N ILE A 154 13.35 6.67 -1.24
CA ILE A 154 14.53 7.53 -1.14
C ILE A 154 14.98 7.94 -2.55
N THR A 155 15.62 9.10 -2.66
CA THR A 155 16.36 9.49 -3.86
C THR A 155 17.83 9.13 -3.71
N ARG A 156 18.50 8.99 -4.86
CA ARG A 156 19.94 8.87 -5.00
C ARG A 156 20.38 9.94 -6.01
N ASN A 157 21.42 10.71 -5.72
CA ASN A 157 21.97 11.69 -6.66
C ASN A 157 22.61 10.99 -7.89
N ALA A 158 22.86 11.74 -8.96
CA ALA A 158 23.40 11.20 -10.22
C ALA A 158 24.79 10.54 -10.04
N GLU A 159 25.64 11.12 -9.18
CA GLU A 159 26.94 10.55 -8.81
C GLU A 159 26.83 9.29 -7.94
N GLY A 160 25.66 9.08 -7.33
CA GLY A 160 25.33 7.84 -6.67
C GLY A 160 25.77 7.70 -5.22
N SER A 161 26.23 8.79 -4.61
CA SER A 161 26.86 8.84 -3.29
C SER A 161 25.98 9.43 -2.22
N VAL A 162 24.92 10.17 -2.58
CA VAL A 162 24.06 10.89 -1.65
C VAL A 162 22.62 10.38 -1.75
N TYR A 163 22.05 10.05 -0.59
CA TYR A 163 20.70 9.53 -0.43
C TYR A 163 19.85 10.46 0.42
N ARG A 164 18.59 10.64 0.03
CA ARG A 164 17.63 11.47 0.78
C ARG A 164 16.27 10.79 0.84
N ARG A 165 15.62 10.85 2.01
CA ARG A 165 14.23 10.42 2.17
C ARG A 165 13.29 11.30 1.35
N ILE A 166 12.35 10.67 0.63
CA ILE A 166 11.23 11.37 0.02
C ILE A 166 10.08 11.36 1.02
N GLU A 167 9.65 12.54 1.46
CA GLU A 167 8.50 12.66 2.37
C GLU A 167 7.20 12.33 1.65
N ARG A 168 6.48 11.33 2.15
CA ARG A 168 5.22 10.82 1.58
C ARG A 168 4.34 10.28 2.69
N GLU A 169 3.04 10.35 2.52
CA GLU A 169 2.12 9.70 3.45
C GLU A 169 2.15 8.18 3.23
N PRO A 170 2.49 7.37 4.26
CA PRO A 170 2.41 5.92 4.14
C PRO A 170 0.95 5.47 4.05
N PRO A 171 0.65 4.44 3.26
CA PRO A 171 -0.70 3.86 3.22
C PRO A 171 -1.12 3.29 4.59
N PRO A 172 -2.43 3.09 4.84
CA PRO A 172 -2.95 2.65 6.14
C PRO A 172 -2.24 1.41 6.70
N ASP A 173 -2.02 0.39 5.87
CA ASP A 173 -1.32 -0.85 6.24
C ASP A 173 0.13 -0.59 6.65
N ALA A 174 0.83 0.28 5.92
CA ALA A 174 2.19 0.66 6.23
C ALA A 174 2.26 1.43 7.55
N ARG A 175 1.35 2.38 7.80
CA ARG A 175 1.27 3.09 9.09
C ARG A 175 1.04 2.12 10.24
N ALA A 176 0.15 1.14 10.04
CA ALA A 176 -0.10 0.12 11.05
C ALA A 176 1.15 -0.73 11.33
N LEU A 177 1.88 -1.14 10.29
CA LEU A 177 3.13 -1.88 10.47
C LEU A 177 4.22 -1.02 11.14
N ILE A 178 4.42 0.22 10.69
CA ILE A 178 5.39 1.17 11.25
C ILE A 178 5.19 1.28 12.76
N ARG A 179 3.95 1.50 13.22
CA ARG A 179 3.64 1.58 14.66
C ARG A 179 4.05 0.32 15.42
N ARG A 180 3.81 -0.86 14.85
CA ARG A 180 4.19 -2.13 15.49
C ARG A 180 5.70 -2.34 15.54
N VAL A 181 6.41 -2.00 14.47
CA VAL A 181 7.88 -2.12 14.41
C VAL A 181 8.53 -1.12 15.36
N SER A 182 8.11 0.15 15.37
CA SER A 182 8.63 1.15 16.31
C SER A 182 8.35 0.79 17.78
N ALA A 183 7.22 0.12 18.07
CA ALA A 183 6.96 -0.38 19.41
C ALA A 183 7.94 -1.49 19.84
N LEU A 184 8.43 -2.32 18.91
CA LEU A 184 9.46 -3.34 19.18
C LEU A 184 10.81 -2.68 19.48
N GLU A 185 11.17 -1.66 18.70
CA GLU A 185 12.41 -0.89 18.90
C GLU A 185 12.45 -0.21 20.27
N MET A 186 11.32 0.33 20.74
CA MET A 186 11.20 1.02 22.03
C MET A 186 11.15 0.08 23.25
N ALA A 187 10.82 -1.20 23.05
CA ALA A 187 10.68 -2.18 24.13
C ALA A 187 12.02 -2.87 24.50
N THR A 188 13.12 -2.51 23.82
CA THR A 188 14.46 -3.11 24.00
C THR A 188 15.44 -2.06 24.51
#